data_AF-A0A540VG91-F1
#
_entry.id   AF-A0A540VG91-F1
#
_cell.length_a   1.000
_cell.length_b   1.000
_cell.length_c   1.000
_cell.angle_alpha   90.00
_cell.angle_beta   90.00
_cell.angle_gamma   90.00
#
_symmetry.space_group_name_H-M   'P 1'
#
loop_
_entity.id
_entity.type
_entity.pdbx_description
1 polymer ?
#
loop_
_entity_poly.entity_id
_entity_poly.type
_entity_poly.pdbx_seq_one_letter_code
_entity_poly.pdbx_strand_id
1 'polypeptide(L)'
;MRQHSTNGFWSQALLYASCYGAWLVTAGLALWLMLLLRINLLDLSMWLDVGPWVMGAVDKFGIVLLGLFWLIAAMAMEAYFRLGVSKGQLWPRVGRVLGVEVLLIALSYLLQWLYVG
;
A
#
# COMPACT_ATOMS: atom_id res chain seq x y z
N MET A 1 20.12 39.82 21.32
CA MET A 1 19.66 39.65 19.92
C MET A 1 19.26 38.19 19.71
N ARG A 2 17.95 37.88 19.76
CA ARG A 2 17.41 36.55 19.44
C ARG A 2 17.41 36.40 17.92
N GLN A 3 18.28 35.54 17.38
CA GLN A 3 18.13 35.07 16.02
C GLN A 3 16.87 34.19 15.98
N HIS A 4 15.79 34.73 15.42
CA HIS A 4 14.64 33.96 15.02
C HIS A 4 15.10 32.96 13.96
N SER A 5 15.26 31.70 14.38
CA SER A 5 15.40 30.53 13.53
C SER A 5 14.13 30.37 12.69
N THR A 6 14.01 31.15 11.62
CA THR A 6 12.97 31.00 10.59
C THR A 6 13.13 29.69 9.80
N ASN A 7 14.31 29.07 9.87
CA ASN A 7 14.63 27.80 9.20
C ASN A 7 14.00 26.56 9.88
N GLY A 8 13.53 26.67 11.12
CA GLY A 8 12.90 25.55 11.84
C GLY A 8 11.48 25.23 11.38
N PHE A 9 10.72 26.25 10.96
CA PHE A 9 9.33 26.06 10.53
C PHE A 9 9.24 25.45 9.13
N TRP A 10 10.05 25.96 8.19
CA TRP A 10 10.10 25.46 6.81
C TRP A 10 10.62 24.02 6.71
N SER A 11 11.61 23.65 7.54
CA SER A 11 12.12 22.27 7.57
C SER A 11 11.08 21.28 8.12
N GLN A 12 10.31 21.67 9.13
CA GLN A 12 9.21 20.84 9.61
C GLN A 12 8.08 20.72 8.58
N ALA A 13 7.70 21.83 7.93
CA ALA A 13 6.70 21.80 6.86
C ALA A 13 7.12 20.88 5.70
N LEU A 14 8.39 20.92 5.28
CA LEU A 14 8.93 20.03 4.24
C LEU A 14 8.93 18.55 4.65
N LEU A 15 9.22 18.24 5.92
CA LEU A 15 9.17 16.87 6.44
C LEU A 15 7.74 16.31 6.46
N TYR A 16 6.76 17.13 6.87
CA TYR A 16 5.35 16.74 6.82
C TYR A 16 4.86 16.60 5.38
N ALA A 17 5.22 17.51 4.48
CA ALA A 17 4.89 17.39 3.06
C ALA A 17 5.46 16.11 2.44
N SER A 18 6.72 15.77 2.77
CA SER A 18 7.35 14.52 2.33
C SER A 18 6.67 13.28 2.93
N CYS A 19 6.20 13.37 4.18
CA CYS A 19 5.42 12.31 4.84
C CYS A 19 4.11 12.03 4.11
N TYR A 20 3.34 13.08 3.78
CA TYR A 20 2.08 12.95 3.05
C TYR A 20 2.31 12.51 1.59
N GLY A 21 3.40 12.97 0.96
CA GLY A 21 3.80 12.50 -0.36
C GLY A 21 4.13 11.00 -0.36
N ALA A 22 4.94 10.54 0.60
CA ALA A 22 5.25 9.14 0.76
C ALA A 22 4.00 8.29 1.06
N TRP A 23 3.11 8.81 1.91
CA TRP A 23 1.83 8.18 2.21
C TRP A 23 0.95 8.01 0.96
N LEU A 24 0.82 9.04 0.13
CA LEU A 24 0.05 8.95 -1.12
C LEU A 24 0.63 7.91 -2.07
N VAL A 25 1.97 7.88 -2.20
CA VAL A 25 2.65 6.92 -3.06
C VAL A 25 2.43 5.48 -2.57
N THR A 26 2.61 5.20 -1.28
CA THR A 26 2.38 3.87 -0.72
C THR A 26 0.90 3.49 -0.76
N ALA A 27 -0.02 4.42 -0.47
CA ALA A 27 -1.45 4.16 -0.59
C ALA A 27 -1.85 3.80 -2.04
N GLY A 28 -1.28 4.50 -3.03
CA GLY A 28 -1.46 4.18 -4.44
C GLY A 28 -0.88 2.81 -4.83
N LEU A 29 0.33 2.48 -4.36
CA LEU A 29 0.95 1.18 -4.55
C LEU A 29 0.16 0.03 -3.90
N ALA A 30 -0.33 0.23 -2.68
CA ALA A 30 -1.20 -0.71 -2.00
C ALA A 30 -2.52 -0.93 -2.76
N LEU A 31 -3.08 0.14 -3.35
CA LEU A 31 -4.28 0.04 -4.18
C LEU A 31 -3.99 -0.77 -5.44
N TRP A 32 -2.86 -0.49 -6.10
CA TRP A 32 -2.43 -1.25 -7.27
C TRP A 32 -2.26 -2.74 -6.96
N LEU A 33 -1.57 -3.05 -5.85
CA LEU A 33 -1.36 -4.41 -5.38
C LEU A 33 -2.68 -5.14 -5.10
N MET A 34 -3.68 -4.45 -4.55
CA MET A 34 -5.02 -5.01 -4.35
C MET A 34 -5.71 -5.41 -5.65
N LEU A 35 -5.65 -4.55 -6.66
CA LEU A 35 -6.23 -4.84 -7.97
C LEU A 35 -5.53 -6.06 -8.58
N LEU A 36 -4.21 -6.14 -8.43
CA LEU A 36 -3.40 -7.27 -8.87
C LEU A 36 -3.78 -8.57 -8.12
N LEU A 37 -3.97 -8.49 -6.80
CA LEU A 37 -4.42 -9.61 -5.99
C LEU A 37 -5.79 -10.11 -6.41
N ARG A 38 -6.72 -9.20 -6.73
CA ARG A 38 -8.06 -9.56 -7.24
C ARG A 38 -7.97 -10.35 -8.53
N ILE A 39 -7.14 -9.93 -9.47
CA ILE A 39 -6.92 -10.65 -10.74
C ILE A 39 -6.39 -12.05 -10.44
N ASN A 40 -5.37 -12.16 -9.59
CA ASN A 40 -4.79 -13.45 -9.20
C ASN A 40 -5.80 -14.38 -8.50
N LEU A 41 -6.71 -13.83 -7.68
CA LEU A 41 -7.77 -14.59 -7.04
C LEU A 41 -8.79 -15.15 -8.03
N LEU A 42 -9.12 -14.37 -9.08
CA LEU A 42 -10.02 -14.81 -10.14
C LEU A 42 -9.35 -15.87 -11.01
N ASP A 43 -8.09 -15.67 -11.40
CA ASP A 43 -7.32 -16.64 -12.20
C ASP A 43 -7.13 -17.96 -11.45
N LEU A 44 -6.76 -17.90 -10.16
CA LEU A 44 -6.64 -19.09 -9.32
C LEU A 44 -7.98 -19.82 -9.16
N SER A 45 -9.10 -19.08 -9.08
CA SER A 45 -10.43 -19.67 -9.02
C SER A 45 -10.79 -20.39 -10.32
N MET A 46 -10.42 -19.84 -11.48
CA MET A 46 -10.58 -20.54 -12.76
C MET A 46 -9.76 -21.83 -12.80
N TRP A 47 -8.52 -21.78 -12.30
CA TRP A 47 -7.60 -22.92 -12.34
C TRP A 47 -8.03 -24.08 -11.43
N LEU A 48 -8.65 -23.77 -10.28
CA LEU A 48 -9.16 -24.74 -9.32
C LEU A 48 -10.55 -25.30 -9.65
N ASP A 49 -11.17 -24.85 -10.77
CA ASP A 49 -12.53 -25.21 -11.19
C ASP A 49 -13.56 -25.06 -10.04
N VAL A 50 -13.40 -24.00 -9.23
CA VAL A 50 -14.35 -23.72 -8.15
C VAL A 50 -15.70 -23.35 -8.75
N GLY A 51 -16.75 -24.03 -8.29
CA GLY A 51 -18.09 -23.90 -8.86
C GLY A 51 -18.56 -22.44 -8.99
N PRO A 52 -19.43 -22.15 -9.97
CA PRO A 52 -19.80 -20.79 -10.37
C PRO A 52 -20.40 -19.93 -9.23
N TRP A 53 -20.97 -20.56 -8.22
CA TRP A 53 -21.46 -19.90 -7.00
C TRP A 53 -20.34 -19.28 -6.15
N VAL A 54 -19.21 -19.97 -6.01
CA VAL A 54 -18.05 -19.47 -5.26
C VAL A 54 -17.40 -18.31 -6.00
N MET A 55 -17.29 -18.40 -7.32
CA MET A 55 -16.72 -17.36 -8.15
C MET A 55 -17.48 -16.03 -8.05
N GLY A 56 -18.82 -16.09 -8.11
CA GLY A 56 -19.67 -14.90 -7.95
C GLY A 56 -19.62 -14.30 -6.54
N ALA A 57 -19.41 -15.13 -5.50
CA ALA A 57 -19.21 -14.65 -4.14
C ALA A 57 -17.84 -13.97 -3.96
N VAL A 58 -16.77 -14.59 -4.47
CA VAL A 58 -15.41 -14.04 -4.40
C VAL A 58 -15.32 -12.70 -5.12
N ASP A 59 -15.97 -12.52 -6.27
CA ASP A 59 -15.92 -11.24 -6.98
C ASP A 59 -16.63 -10.11 -6.21
N LYS A 60 -17.86 -10.36 -5.73
CA LYS A 60 -18.67 -9.35 -5.03
C LYS A 60 -18.15 -9.03 -3.64
N PHE A 61 -17.81 -10.05 -2.84
CA PHE A 61 -17.31 -9.83 -1.48
C PHE A 61 -15.83 -9.49 -1.48
N GLY A 62 -15.06 -10.02 -2.44
CA GLY A 62 -13.63 -9.75 -2.55
C GLY A 62 -13.35 -8.27 -2.73
N ILE A 63 -14.04 -7.58 -3.64
CA ILE A 63 -13.78 -6.14 -3.86
C ILE A 63 -14.12 -5.28 -2.64
N VAL A 64 -15.17 -5.63 -1.90
CA VAL A 64 -15.57 -4.91 -0.69
C VAL A 64 -14.58 -5.15 0.44
N LEU A 65 -14.21 -6.40 0.69
CA LEU A 65 -13.25 -6.77 1.74
C LEU A 65 -11.86 -6.22 1.44
N LEU A 66 -11.41 -6.31 0.18
CA LEU A 66 -10.16 -5.72 -0.28
C LEU A 66 -10.22 -4.20 -0.09
N GLY A 67 -11.22 -3.50 -0.63
CA GLY A 67 -11.35 -2.05 -0.46
C GLY A 67 -11.34 -1.60 1.00
N LEU A 68 -12.02 -2.33 1.89
CA LEU A 68 -12.01 -2.05 3.32
C LEU A 68 -10.63 -2.27 3.94
N PHE A 69 -9.96 -3.39 3.62
CA PHE A 69 -8.62 -3.67 4.10
C PHE A 69 -7.60 -2.62 3.60
N TRP A 70 -7.71 -2.17 2.34
CA TRP A 70 -6.89 -1.08 1.82
C TRP A 70 -7.11 0.23 2.57
N LEU A 71 -8.37 0.58 2.86
CA LEU A 71 -8.67 1.81 3.60
C LEU A 71 -8.05 1.77 5.00
N ILE A 72 -8.19 0.64 5.70
CA ILE A 72 -7.59 0.42 7.01
C ILE A 72 -6.06 0.50 6.92
N ALA A 73 -5.46 -0.16 5.93
CA ALA A 73 -4.01 -0.14 5.71
C ALA A 73 -3.51 1.28 5.42
N ALA A 74 -4.19 2.04 4.56
CA ALA A 74 -3.84 3.43 4.24
C ALA A 74 -3.87 4.32 5.49
N MET A 75 -4.92 4.20 6.33
CA MET A 75 -5.01 4.93 7.60
C MET A 75 -3.91 4.52 8.58
N ALA A 76 -3.61 3.22 8.67
CA ALA A 76 -2.54 2.71 9.53
C ALA A 76 -1.15 3.21 9.08
N MET A 77 -0.89 3.25 7.77
CA MET A 77 0.35 3.78 7.19
C MET A 77 0.51 5.27 7.48
N GLU A 78 -0.56 6.07 7.39
CA GLU A 78 -0.50 7.50 7.74
C GLU A 78 -0.02 7.69 9.17
N ALA A 79 -0.65 6.98 10.12
CA ALA A 79 -0.26 7.01 11.52
C ALA A 79 1.19 6.55 11.72
N TYR A 80 1.60 5.50 11.00
CA TYR A 80 2.96 4.97 11.06
C TYR A 80 4.03 5.95 10.55
N PHE A 81 3.75 6.68 9.46
CA PHE A 81 4.65 7.70 8.93
C PHE A 81 4.66 8.96 9.79
N ARG A 82 3.51 9.38 10.34
CA ARG A 82 3.44 10.50 11.27
C ARG A 82 4.26 10.24 12.55
N LEU A 83 4.22 9.02 13.07
CA LEU A 83 5.11 8.54 14.14
C LEU A 83 6.59 8.47 13.71
N GLY A 84 6.86 8.36 12.42
CA GLY A 84 8.20 8.39 11.85
C GLY A 84 8.78 9.80 11.81
N VAL A 85 7.95 10.80 11.46
CA VAL A 85 8.32 12.22 11.51
C VAL A 85 8.70 12.63 12.92
N SER A 86 7.88 12.28 13.92
CA SER A 86 8.16 12.67 15.33
C SER A 86 9.43 12.04 15.89
N LYS A 87 9.87 10.89 15.35
CA LYS A 87 11.09 10.17 15.76
C LYS A 87 12.29 10.43 14.83
N GLY A 88 12.15 11.26 13.79
CA GLY A 88 13.20 11.49 12.80
C GLY A 88 13.56 10.27 11.94
N GLN A 89 12.69 9.26 11.87
CA GLN A 89 12.90 7.98 11.18
C GLN A 89 11.92 7.75 10.02
N LEU A 90 11.54 8.81 9.30
CA LEU A 90 10.60 8.72 8.18
C LEU A 90 11.13 7.81 7.06
N TRP A 91 12.30 8.12 6.50
CA TRP A 91 12.89 7.42 5.36
C TRP A 91 13.08 5.91 5.54
N PRO A 92 13.63 5.40 6.66
CA PRO A 92 13.75 3.95 6.85
C PRO A 92 12.39 3.27 6.98
N ARG A 93 11.34 3.96 7.46
CA ARG A 93 9.98 3.43 7.52
C ARG A 93 9.34 3.36 6.14
N VAL A 94 9.45 4.44 5.37
CA VAL A 94 8.95 4.50 3.99
C VAL A 94 9.63 3.43 3.14
N GLY A 95 10.96 3.30 3.23
CA GLY A 95 11.70 2.27 2.50
C GLY A 95 11.30 0.83 2.86
N ARG A 96 10.96 0.55 4.13
CA ARG A 96 10.42 -0.76 4.53
C ARG A 96 9.04 -1.03 3.95
N VAL A 97 8.13 -0.06 4.01
CA VAL A 97 6.78 -0.20 3.46
C VAL A 97 6.84 -0.38 1.95
N LEU A 98 7.55 0.50 1.24
CA LEU A 98 7.77 0.38 -0.20
C LEU A 98 8.46 -0.93 -0.57
N GLY A 99 9.46 -1.37 0.20
CA GLY A 99 10.15 -2.64 -0.06
C GLY A 99 9.20 -3.83 0.03
N VAL A 100 8.31 -3.85 1.02
CA VAL A 100 7.28 -4.90 1.15
C VAL A 100 6.25 -4.81 0.03
N GLU A 101 5.76 -3.62 -0.31
CA GLU A 101 4.80 -3.42 -1.41
C GLU A 101 5.38 -3.88 -2.76
N VAL A 102 6.60 -3.45 -3.08
CA VAL A 102 7.29 -3.85 -4.33
C VAL A 102 7.52 -5.35 -4.36
N LEU A 103 7.93 -5.96 -3.25
CA LEU A 103 8.15 -7.40 -3.17
C LEU A 103 6.85 -8.18 -3.39
N LEU A 104 5.74 -7.74 -2.80
CA LEU A 104 4.43 -8.36 -2.99
C LEU A 104 3.90 -8.18 -4.42
N ILE A 105 4.15 -7.02 -5.05
CA ILE A 105 3.82 -6.79 -6.46
C ILE A 105 4.64 -7.73 -7.35
N ALA A 106 5.95 -7.84 -7.12
CA ALA A 106 6.83 -8.73 -7.86
C ALA A 106 6.39 -10.20 -7.73
N LEU A 107 6.03 -10.64 -6.52
CA LEU A 107 5.50 -11.98 -6.28
C LEU A 107 4.16 -12.19 -7.00
N SER A 108 3.29 -11.18 -7.01
CA SER A 108 2.00 -11.25 -7.71
C SER A 108 2.17 -11.40 -9.22
N TYR A 109 3.14 -10.70 -9.83
CA TYR A 109 3.47 -10.88 -11.23
C TYR A 109 4.13 -12.23 -11.53
N LEU A 110 4.98 -12.74 -10.63
CA LEU A 110 5.55 -14.10 -10.76
C LEU A 110 4.44 -15.16 -10.78
N LEU A 111 3.41 -15.02 -9.94
CA LEU A 111 2.26 -15.91 -9.95
C LEU A 111 1.48 -15.82 -11.26
N GLN A 112 1.19 -14.61 -11.77
CA GLN A 112 0.53 -14.44 -13.07
C GLN A 112 1.32 -15.11 -14.20
N TRP A 113 2.64 -14.93 -14.18
CA TRP A 113 3.51 -15.56 -15.16
C TRP A 113 3.46 -17.09 -15.11
N LEU A 114 3.33 -17.69 -13.91
CA LEU A 114 3.15 -19.14 -13.76
C LEU A 114 1.79 -19.66 -14.24
N TYR A 115 0.72 -18.88 -14.12
CA TYR A 115 -0.61 -19.31 -14.58
C TYR A 115 -0.81 -19.16 -16.10
N VAL A 116 -0.16 -18.16 -16.70
CA VAL A 116 -0.31 -17.82 -18.12
C VAL A 116 0.77 -18.50 -19.01
N GLY A 117 1.91 -18.87 -18.41
CA GLY A 117 3.08 -19.46 -19.09
C GLY A 117 3.03 -20.96 -19.32
#